data_AF-A0A3Q0DAB5-F1
#
_entry.id   AF-A0A3Q0DAB5-F1
#
_cell.length_a   1.000
_cell.length_b   1.000
_cell.length_c   1.000
_cell.angle_alpha   90.00
_cell.angle_beta   90.00
_cell.angle_gamma   90.00
#
_symmetry.space_group_name_H-M   'P 1'
#
loop_
_entity.id
_entity.type
_entity.pdbx_description
1 polymer ?
#
loop_
_entity_poly.entity_id
_entity_poly.type
_entity_poly.pdbx_seq_one_letter_code
_entity_poly.pdbx_strand_id
1 'polypeptide(L)' 'MTSGQFKPVPQILMELPPAEQQKLVNEATAIIRNLDWTDAVQLTALVMSNQAMQQKLLAVLATYITKELQAEIRYDD' A
#
# COMPACT_ATOMS: atom_id res chain seq x y z
N MET A 1 -26.46 -15.41 -3.13
CA MET A 1 -26.08 -14.06 -3.58
C MET A 1 -25.21 -13.42 -2.52
N THR A 2 -23.94 -13.83 -2.43
CA THR A 2 -22.93 -13.03 -1.76
C THR A 2 -22.02 -12.52 -2.85
N SER A 3 -22.55 -11.56 -3.61
CA SER A 3 -21.74 -10.69 -4.45
C SER A 3 -20.93 -9.81 -3.49
N GLY A 4 -19.95 -10.42 -2.81
CA GLY A 4 -18.85 -9.72 -2.16
C GLY A 4 -18.11 -9.02 -3.28
N GLN A 5 -18.60 -7.83 -3.62
CA GLN A 5 -18.07 -6.97 -4.66
C GLN A 5 -16.60 -6.80 -4.36
N PHE A 6 -15.77 -7.23 -5.31
CA PHE A 6 -14.37 -6.89 -5.35
C PHE A 6 -14.24 -5.40 -5.05
N LYS A 7 -13.60 -5.07 -3.92
CA LYS A 7 -13.33 -3.69 -3.55
C LYS A 7 -11.95 -3.34 -4.07
N PRO A 8 -11.81 -2.25 -4.84
CA PRO A 8 -10.50 -1.82 -5.30
C PRO A 8 -9.64 -1.42 -4.09
N VAL A 9 -8.35 -1.75 -4.13
CA VAL A 9 -7.41 -1.47 -3.04
C VAL A 9 -7.47 -0.01 -2.55
N PRO A 10 -7.51 1.03 -3.43
CA PRO A 10 -7.65 2.41 -2.99
C PRO A 10 -8.89 2.67 -2.12
N GLN A 11 -10.02 2.04 -2.44
CA GLN A 11 -11.25 2.20 -1.66
C GLN A 11 -11.13 1.56 -0.27
N ILE A 12 -10.50 0.38 -0.18
CA ILE A 12 -10.24 -0.27 1.11
C ILE A 12 -9.40 0.64 2.00
N LEU A 13 -8.33 1.24 1.45
CA LEU A 13 -7.45 2.15 2.18
C LEU A 13 -8.17 3.39 2.72
N MET A 14 -9.13 3.93 1.96
CA MET A 14 -9.94 5.09 2.38
C MET A 14 -10.95 4.74 3.49
N GLU A 15 -11.42 3.49 3.55
CA GLU A 15 -12.36 3.00 4.55
C GLU A 15 -11.67 2.51 5.84
N LEU A 16 -10.33 2.46 5.88
CA LEU A 16 -9.59 2.00 7.05
C LEU A 16 -9.78 2.90 8.27
N PRO A 17 -9.86 2.33 9.49
CA PRO A 17 -9.78 3.10 10.72
C PRO A 17 -8.49 3.93 10.81
N PRO A 18 -8.48 5.09 11.48
CA PRO A 18 -7.29 5.95 11.57
C PRO A 18 -6.05 5.25 12.14
N ALA A 19 -6.24 4.33 13.09
CA ALA A 19 -5.13 3.56 13.69
C ALA A 19 -4.42 2.66 12.65
N GLU A 20 -5.21 2.00 11.81
CA GLU A 20 -4.71 1.14 10.74
C GLU A 20 -4.05 1.93 9.62
N GLN A 21 -4.62 3.08 9.25
CA GLN A 21 -3.98 3.99 8.29
C GLN A 21 -2.61 4.44 8.81
N GLN A 22 -2.51 4.80 10.09
CA GLN A 22 -1.24 5.23 10.68
C GLN A 22 -0.20 4.10 10.68
N LYS A 23 -0.60 2.86 10.98
CA LYS A 23 0.29 1.70 10.92
C LYS A 23 0.84 1.51 9.52
N LEU A 24 -0.04 1.52 8.51
CA LEU A 24 0.36 1.36 7.11
C LEU A 24 1.29 2.49 6.63
N VAL A 25 0.99 3.74 7.01
CA VAL A 25 1.85 4.90 6.72
C VAL A 25 3.23 4.74 7.36
N ASN A 26 3.30 4.27 8.61
CA ASN A 26 4.58 4.06 9.30
C ASN A 26 5.41 2.96 8.62
N GLU A 27 4.78 1.86 8.22
CA GLU A 27 5.44 0.76 7.51
C GLU A 27 5.96 1.20 6.13
N ALA A 28 5.14 1.92 5.36
CA ALA A 28 5.55 2.48 4.07
C ALA A 28 6.68 3.51 4.25
N THR A 29 6.57 4.40 5.23
CA THR A 29 7.59 5.41 5.56
C THR A 29 8.92 4.75 5.92
N ALA A 30 8.91 3.63 6.64
CA ALA A 30 10.13 2.90 6.97
C ALA A 30 10.89 2.37 5.74
N ILE A 31 10.21 2.15 4.61
CA ILE A 31 10.81 1.74 3.35
C ILE A 31 11.44 2.94 2.62
N ILE A 32 10.72 4.07 2.58
CA ILE A 32 11.12 5.24 1.80
C ILE A 32 11.96 6.26 2.58
N ARG A 33 12.08 6.13 3.90
CA ARG A 33 12.82 7.08 4.77
C ARG A 33 14.30 7.21 4.43
N ASN A 34 14.87 6.23 3.74
CA ASN A 34 16.28 6.24 3.33
C ASN A 34 16.48 6.91 1.97
N LEU A 35 15.42 7.43 1.35
CA LEU A 35 15.50 8.21 0.13
C LEU A 35 15.73 9.68 0.49
N ASP A 36 16.64 10.32 -0.24
CA ASP A 36 16.77 11.77 -0.25
C ASP A 36 15.69 12.37 -1.16
N TRP A 37 14.59 12.84 -0.56
CA TRP A 37 13.51 13.52 -1.29
C TRP A 37 13.13 14.82 -0.59
N THR A 38 12.85 15.83 -1.39
CA THR A 38 12.57 17.19 -0.90
C THR A 38 11.06 17.43 -0.74
N ASP A 39 10.25 16.72 -1.53
CA ASP A 39 8.80 16.88 -1.60
C ASP A 39 8.12 15.60 -2.11
N ALA A 40 6.79 15.56 -2.01
CA ALA A 40 6.00 14.39 -2.38
C ALA A 40 6.05 14.06 -3.89
N VAL A 41 6.27 15.05 -4.76
CA VAL A 41 6.38 14.84 -6.21
C VAL A 41 7.70 14.13 -6.54
N GLN A 42 8.82 14.60 -5.95
CA GLN A 42 10.11 13.93 -6.08
C GLN A 42 10.09 12.51 -5.51
N LEU A 43 9.48 12.34 -4.32
CA LEU A 43 9.31 11.01 -3.72
C LEU A 43 8.55 10.06 -4.66
N THR A 44 7.44 10.53 -5.23
CA THR A 44 6.65 9.72 -6.17
C THR A 44 7.49 9.34 -7.39
N ALA A 45 8.24 10.28 -7.97
CA ALA A 45 9.12 10.00 -9.10
C ALA A 45 10.21 8.96 -8.75
N LEU A 46 10.84 9.07 -7.57
CA LEU A 46 11.86 8.14 -7.10
C LEU A 46 11.30 6.72 -6.93
N VAL A 47 10.15 6.59 -6.26
CA VAL A 47 9.47 5.30 -6.09
C VAL A 47 9.08 4.72 -7.45
N MET A 48 8.50 5.53 -8.34
CA MET A 48 8.05 5.07 -9.65
C MET A 48 9.21 4.68 -10.58
N SER A 49 10.40 5.26 -10.40
CA SER A 49 11.61 4.88 -11.15
C SER A 49 12.32 3.63 -10.64
N ASN A 50 11.95 3.12 -9.45
CA ASN A 50 12.65 2.03 -8.79
C ASN A 50 11.74 0.81 -8.59
N GLN A 51 11.83 -0.15 -9.50
CA GLN A 51 11.03 -1.39 -9.45
C GLN A 51 11.21 -2.15 -8.13
N ALA A 52 12.42 -2.23 -7.57
CA ALA A 52 12.63 -2.92 -6.30
C ALA A 52 11.90 -2.22 -5.14
N MET A 53 11.80 -0.89 -5.19
CA MET A 53 11.03 -0.11 -4.21
C MET A 53 9.52 -0.30 -4.39
N GLN A 54 9.03 -0.29 -5.63
CA GLN A 54 7.63 -0.60 -5.92
C GLN A 54 7.25 -1.98 -5.38
N GLN A 55 8.09 -2.99 -5.58
CA GLN A 55 7.87 -4.33 -5.09
C GLN A 55 7.85 -4.40 -3.55
N LYS A 56 8.73 -3.64 -2.87
CA LYS A 56 8.71 -3.56 -1.39
C LYS A 56 7.42 -2.93 -0.86
N LEU A 57 6.97 -1.83 -1.47
CA LEU A 57 5.72 -1.16 -1.09
C LEU A 57 4.50 -2.03 -1.39
N LEU A 58 4.49 -2.71 -2.55
CA LEU A 58 3.46 -3.67 -2.90
C LEU A 58 3.43 -4.84 -1.92
N ALA A 59 4.59 -5.34 -1.48
CA ALA A 59 4.67 -6.41 -0.49
C ALA A 59 4.10 -5.99 0.87
N VAL A 60 4.32 -4.75 1.32
CA VAL A 60 3.69 -4.20 2.53
C VAL A 60 2.17 -4.16 2.37
N LEU A 61 1.67 -3.59 1.28
CA LEU A 61 0.23 -3.54 1.02
C LEU A 61 -0.38 -4.94 0.94
N ALA A 62 0.26 -5.86 0.23
CA ALA A 62 -0.23 -7.22 0.09
C ALA A 62 -0.24 -7.97 1.43
N THR A 63 0.82 -7.80 2.23
CA THR A 63 0.92 -8.40 3.57
C THR A 63 -0.15 -7.84 4.49
N TYR A 64 -0.35 -6.52 4.50
CA TYR A 64 -1.36 -5.87 5.31
C TYR A 64 -2.77 -6.37 4.95
N ILE A 65 -3.13 -6.36 3.66
CA ILE A 65 -4.45 -6.80 3.20
C ILE A 65 -4.69 -8.29 3.50
N THR A 66 -3.69 -9.14 3.30
CA THR A 66 -3.86 -10.60 3.49
C THR A 66 -3.78 -11.04 4.94
N LYS A 67 -2.92 -10.43 5.76
CA LYS A 67 -2.67 -10.87 7.14
C LYS A 67 -3.45 -10.07 8.18
N GLU A 68 -3.55 -8.76 8.00
CA GLU A 68 -4.21 -7.88 8.97
C GLU A 68 -5.71 -7.80 8.68
N LEU A 69 -6.08 -7.57 7.41
CA LEU A 69 -7.48 -7.51 7.00
C LEU A 69 -8.08 -8.89 6.66
N GLN A 70 -7.27 -9.94 6.61
CA GLN A 70 -7.69 -11.31 6.25
C GLN A 70 -8.44 -11.38 4.90
N ALA A 71 -8.11 -10.48 3.97
CA ALA A 71 -8.73 -10.40 2.66
C ALA A 71 -7.91 -11.14 1.60
N GLU A 72 -8.58 -11.62 0.55
CA GLU A 72 -7.96 -12.25 -0.61
C GLU A 72 -7.64 -11.20 -1.68
N ILE A 73 -6.41 -11.18 -2.18
CA ILE A 73 -6.00 -10.31 -3.29
C ILE A 73 -6.16 -11.07 -4.60
N ARG A 74 -6.84 -10.45 -5.56
CA ARG A 74 -6.93 -10.94 -6.95
C ARG A 74 -6.37 -9.89 -7.89
N TYR A 75 -5.55 -10.36 -8.83
CA TYR A 75 -5.04 -9.56 -9.94
C TYR A 75 -5.94 -9.81 -11.14
N ASP A 76 -6.24 -8.75 -11.90
CA ASP A 76 -6.87 -8.89 -13.21
C ASP A 76 -5.82 -9.51 -14.16
N ASP A 77 -6.23 -10.51 -14.95
CA ASP A 77 -5.38 -11.24 -15.92
C ASP A 77 -5.14 -10.39 -17.19
#